data_AF-A0A382QEF0-F1
#
_entry.id   AF-A0A382QEF0-F1
#
_cell.length_a   1.000
_cell.length_b   1.000
_cell.length_c   1.000
_cell.angle_alpha   90.00
_cell.angle_beta   90.00
_cell.angle_gamma   90.00
#
_symmetry.space_group_name_H-M   'P 1'
#
loop_
_entity.id
_entity.type
_entity.pdbx_description
1 polymer ?
#
loop_
_entity_poly.entity_id
_entity_poly.type
_entity_poly.pdbx_seq_one_letter_code
_entity_poly.pdbx_strand_id
1 'polypeptide(L)'
;VTGRLFEGRSAGAVEEVVEAARVELRGLLSGLRGLPGCPLGSDDDIVEMSYPPYFTACPNPFIGDWLEGLDRPSDEGRVDPGPFTTDVSVGKGNAFYKAHSYPTKVPHPAIMRFLLHYTKPGDVVLDGFSGSGMTGVAAQVCANPPPELKAEIEAELGVDNVEWGARRAILGELGPSASFIAAGMNLPVDGDRFDEASKALLERFETEYGWMYKTTVTDQGRPFEADIDYTIWSQVFTCPHCGGEVVFYDVAVNPETGEVKDDFPCASCGASLTKKVLEERRRTIPTLVGGDLNDKLEMRPV
;
A
#
# COMPACT_ATOMS: atom_id res chain seq x y z
N VAL A 1 25.61 7.29 21.29
CA VAL A 1 24.26 7.79 20.97
C VAL A 1 24.06 7.53 19.49
N THR A 2 23.28 6.52 19.13
CA THR A 2 23.23 6.01 17.77
C THR A 2 22.36 6.89 16.89
N GLY A 3 22.87 7.26 15.71
CA GLY A 3 22.29 8.23 14.78
C GLY A 3 21.05 7.75 14.01
N ARG A 4 20.18 6.93 14.62
CA ARG A 4 18.85 6.62 14.08
C ARG A 4 17.82 7.34 14.92
N LEU A 5 16.84 7.99 14.28
CA LEU A 5 15.83 8.81 14.95
C LEU A 5 14.95 8.04 15.97
N PHE A 6 15.09 6.70 16.08
CA PHE A 6 14.29 5.83 16.96
C PHE A 6 15.02 4.58 17.49
N GLU A 7 16.35 4.49 17.46
CA GLU A 7 17.00 3.32 18.09
C GLU A 7 16.84 3.37 19.62
N GLY A 8 16.14 2.37 20.15
CA GLY A 8 16.09 2.07 21.59
C GLY A 8 14.85 2.56 22.35
N ARG A 9 13.85 3.14 21.69
CA ARG A 9 12.56 3.44 22.33
C ARG A 9 11.55 2.35 22.02
N SER A 10 10.96 1.75 23.05
CA SER A 10 9.81 0.87 22.89
C SER A 10 8.64 1.68 22.29
N ALA A 11 7.72 1.00 21.62
CA ALA A 11 6.53 1.66 21.06
C ALA A 11 5.74 2.46 22.11
N GLY A 12 5.66 1.96 23.35
CA GLY A 12 5.07 2.69 24.48
C GLY A 12 5.76 4.03 24.78
N ALA A 13 7.10 4.08 24.70
CA ALA A 13 7.85 5.32 24.89
C ALA A 13 7.69 6.31 23.72
N VAL A 14 7.34 5.84 22.52
CA VAL A 14 7.00 6.72 21.39
C VAL A 14 5.60 7.31 21.58
N GLU A 15 4.63 6.49 22.00
CA GLU A 15 3.25 6.94 22.24
C GLU A 15 3.18 8.00 23.36
N GLU A 16 3.90 7.80 24.47
CA GLU A 16 3.96 8.80 25.56
C GLU A 16 4.51 10.15 25.08
N VAL A 17 5.52 10.14 24.21
CA VAL A 17 6.09 11.36 23.61
C VAL A 17 5.09 12.03 22.69
N VAL A 18 4.36 11.25 21.89
CA VAL A 18 3.35 11.78 20.97
C VAL A 18 2.21 12.42 21.74
N GLU A 19 1.68 11.75 22.76
CA GLU A 19 0.58 12.28 23.56
C GLU A 19 0.97 13.53 24.36
N ALA A 20 2.18 13.57 24.91
CA ALA A 20 2.71 14.79 25.53
C ALA A 20 2.80 15.94 24.51
N ALA A 21 3.33 15.64 23.31
CA ALA A 21 3.46 16.63 22.25
C ALA A 21 2.11 17.07 21.65
N ARG A 22 1.05 16.24 21.71
CA ARG A 22 -0.33 16.65 21.35
C ARG A 22 -0.88 17.69 22.31
N VAL A 23 -0.65 17.52 23.61
CA VAL A 23 -1.06 18.50 24.63
C VAL A 23 -0.34 19.84 24.40
N GLU A 24 0.97 19.79 24.14
CA GLU A 24 1.76 20.98 23.82
C GLU A 24 1.30 21.66 22.53
N LEU A 25 1.14 20.89 21.45
CA LEU A 25 0.65 21.39 20.16
C LEU A 25 -0.67 22.14 20.33
N ARG A 26 -1.62 21.58 21.08
CA ARG A 26 -2.92 22.22 21.35
C ARG A 26 -2.76 23.60 21.99
N GLY A 27 -1.82 23.77 22.91
CA GLY A 27 -1.51 25.07 23.53
C GLY A 27 -0.93 26.09 22.55
N LEU A 28 -0.19 25.63 21.54
CA LEU A 28 0.51 26.47 20.56
C LEU A 28 -0.39 26.90 19.38
N LEU A 29 -1.47 26.16 19.08
CA LEU A 29 -2.29 26.38 17.88
C LEU A 29 -2.83 27.81 17.74
N SER A 30 -3.23 28.45 18.85
CA SER A 30 -3.74 29.83 18.83
C SER A 30 -2.74 30.82 18.23
N GLY A 31 -1.44 30.61 18.44
CA GLY A 31 -0.36 31.42 17.87
C GLY A 31 0.00 31.05 16.42
N LEU A 32 -0.32 29.83 15.98
CA LEU A 32 0.00 29.33 14.64
C LEU A 32 -1.05 29.73 13.59
N ARG A 33 -2.28 30.03 14.00
CA ARG A 33 -3.40 30.40 13.10
C ARG A 33 -3.09 31.59 12.18
N GLY A 34 -2.23 32.50 12.63
CA GLY A 34 -1.81 33.68 11.84
C GLY A 34 -0.73 33.38 10.81
N LEU A 35 -0.12 32.20 10.82
CA LEU A 35 0.98 31.85 9.92
C LEU A 35 0.45 31.41 8.55
N PRO A 36 1.12 31.80 7.45
CA PRO A 36 0.84 31.24 6.13
C PRO A 36 0.94 29.70 6.16
N GLY A 37 -0.05 29.03 5.58
CA GLY A 37 -0.10 27.57 5.53
C GLY A 37 -0.74 26.90 6.75
N CYS A 38 -1.21 27.64 7.76
CA CYS A 38 -2.04 27.06 8.81
C CYS A 38 -3.41 26.61 8.24
N PRO A 39 -3.88 25.39 8.51
CA PRO A 39 -5.15 24.89 8.00
C PRO A 39 -6.36 25.65 8.58
N LEU A 40 -7.49 25.59 7.87
CA LEU A 40 -8.77 26.18 8.27
C LEU A 40 -9.60 25.28 9.21
N GLY A 41 -9.23 23.99 9.36
CA GLY A 41 -9.94 23.01 10.21
C GLY A 41 -9.90 23.37 11.70
N SER A 42 -10.68 22.69 12.54
CA SER A 42 -10.71 22.98 13.98
C SER A 42 -9.39 22.61 14.67
N ASP A 43 -9.14 23.15 15.88
CA ASP A 43 -7.95 22.76 16.65
C ASP A 43 -7.95 21.26 16.98
N ASP A 44 -9.12 20.68 17.23
CA ASP A 44 -9.28 19.24 17.49
C ASP A 44 -8.90 18.41 16.26
N ASP A 45 -9.38 18.79 15.06
CA ASP A 45 -9.03 18.08 13.82
C ASP A 45 -7.52 18.16 13.53
N ILE A 46 -6.90 19.32 13.77
CA ILE A 46 -5.46 19.50 13.57
C ILE A 46 -4.68 18.60 14.52
N VAL A 47 -5.05 18.58 15.80
CA VAL A 47 -4.40 17.72 16.78
C VAL A 47 -4.61 16.26 16.41
N GLU A 48 -5.83 15.83 16.10
CA GLU A 48 -6.17 14.44 15.74
C GLU A 48 -5.35 13.95 14.54
N MET A 49 -5.30 14.74 13.47
CA MET A 49 -4.54 14.42 12.26
C MET A 49 -3.02 14.48 12.46
N SER A 50 -2.52 15.11 13.52
CA SER A 50 -1.08 15.24 13.78
C SER A 50 -0.50 14.02 14.49
N TYR A 51 0.79 13.78 14.29
CA TYR A 51 1.61 12.83 15.04
C TYR A 51 2.86 13.54 15.58
N PRO A 52 2.68 14.53 16.47
CA PRO A 52 3.77 15.39 16.93
C PRO A 52 4.77 14.61 17.80
N PRO A 53 6.04 15.05 17.90
CA PRO A 53 6.63 16.19 17.18
C PRO A 53 6.99 15.86 15.71
N TYR A 54 6.78 14.62 15.26
CA TYR A 54 7.30 14.11 14.00
C TYR A 54 6.52 14.58 12.77
N PHE A 55 5.20 14.74 12.90
CA PHE A 55 4.31 15.21 11.85
C PHE A 55 3.20 16.08 12.45
N THR A 56 2.89 17.20 11.82
CA THR A 56 1.78 18.05 12.19
C THR A 56 0.95 18.43 10.97
N ALA A 57 -0.37 18.47 11.11
CA ALA A 57 -1.29 18.93 10.07
C ALA A 57 -1.29 20.48 9.90
N CYS A 58 -0.36 21.17 10.54
CA CYS A 58 -0.12 22.61 10.52
C CYS A 58 1.41 22.88 10.46
N PRO A 59 1.87 24.13 10.31
CA PRO A 59 3.30 24.45 10.44
C PRO A 59 3.87 23.87 11.75
N ASN A 60 4.85 22.98 11.63
CA ASN A 60 5.34 22.19 12.76
C ASN A 60 6.14 23.08 13.74
N PRO A 61 5.63 23.34 14.96
CA PRO A 61 6.30 24.23 15.91
C PRO A 61 7.54 23.61 16.54
N PHE A 62 7.70 22.28 16.48
CA PHE A 62 8.77 21.54 17.14
C PHE A 62 10.08 21.52 16.34
N ILE A 63 10.07 21.99 15.09
CA ILE A 63 11.25 21.94 14.21
C ILE A 63 12.42 22.76 14.80
N GLY A 64 12.15 23.92 15.40
CA GLY A 64 13.18 24.80 15.94
C GLY A 64 14.00 24.12 17.04
N ASP A 65 13.33 23.70 18.11
CA ASP A 65 13.96 23.01 19.23
C ASP A 65 14.61 21.69 18.80
N TRP A 66 13.95 20.95 17.89
CA TRP A 66 14.54 19.74 17.31
C TRP A 66 15.87 20.06 16.64
N LEU A 67 15.89 21.08 15.78
CA LEU A 67 17.07 21.55 15.07
C LEU A 67 18.19 21.93 16.05
N GLU A 68 17.90 22.72 17.08
CA GLU A 68 18.89 23.17 18.08
C GLU A 68 19.48 22.01 18.88
N GLY A 69 18.69 20.98 19.17
CA GLY A 69 19.12 19.78 19.91
C GLY A 69 19.92 18.76 19.09
N LEU A 70 20.07 18.95 17.77
CA LEU A 70 20.80 18.00 16.93
C LEU A 70 22.31 18.11 17.11
N ASP A 71 22.95 16.98 17.33
CA ASP A 71 24.37 16.80 17.00
C ASP A 71 24.51 16.74 15.47
N ARG A 72 24.99 17.85 14.88
CA ARG A 72 25.13 18.02 13.43
C ARG A 72 26.61 18.04 13.05
N PRO A 73 26.98 17.43 11.92
CA PRO A 73 28.30 17.63 11.34
C PRO A 73 28.56 19.13 11.14
N SER A 74 29.76 19.59 11.50
CA SER A 74 30.17 20.96 11.18
C SER A 74 30.35 21.10 9.66
N ASP A 75 29.89 22.22 9.12
CA ASP A 75 30.18 22.61 7.73
C ASP A 75 31.60 23.19 7.57
N GLU A 76 32.32 23.45 8.67
CA GLU A 76 33.70 23.94 8.61
C GLU A 76 34.61 22.95 7.88
N GLY A 77 35.26 23.43 6.82
CA GLY A 77 36.17 22.62 6.00
C GLY A 77 35.47 21.66 5.04
N ARG A 78 34.13 21.71 4.91
CA ARG A 78 33.40 20.94 3.89
C ARG A 78 33.74 21.48 2.50
N VAL A 79 34.33 20.62 1.67
CA VAL A 79 34.63 20.93 0.27
C VAL A 79 33.34 20.80 -0.55
N ASP A 80 33.06 21.78 -1.38
CA ASP A 80 31.99 21.70 -2.37
C ASP A 80 32.34 20.60 -3.40
N PRO A 81 31.54 19.54 -3.52
CA PRO A 81 31.80 18.44 -4.45
C PRO A 81 31.58 18.84 -5.92
N GLY A 82 31.11 20.07 -6.19
CA GLY A 82 30.76 20.55 -7.52
C GLY A 82 29.43 19.99 -8.02
N PRO A 83 29.02 20.31 -9.25
CA PRO A 83 27.75 19.86 -9.79
C PRO A 83 27.71 18.35 -9.95
N PHE A 84 26.60 17.74 -9.56
CA PHE A 84 26.28 16.35 -9.88
C PHE A 84 26.05 16.23 -11.40
N THR A 85 26.93 15.48 -12.08
CA THR A 85 26.99 15.42 -13.56
C THR A 85 26.67 14.04 -14.12
N THR A 86 26.35 13.06 -13.27
CA THR A 86 26.03 11.69 -13.70
C THR A 86 24.57 11.59 -14.11
N ASP A 87 24.29 10.98 -15.27
CA ASP A 87 22.92 10.71 -15.70
C ASP A 87 22.29 9.64 -14.81
N VAL A 88 21.09 9.92 -14.28
CA VAL A 88 20.39 9.01 -13.37
C VAL A 88 19.21 8.36 -14.08
N SER A 89 19.26 7.04 -14.25
CA SER A 89 18.15 6.24 -14.76
C SER A 89 17.77 5.19 -13.74
N VAL A 90 16.52 5.22 -13.27
CA VAL A 90 16.02 4.30 -12.25
C VAL A 90 14.65 3.75 -12.62
N GLY A 91 14.45 2.46 -12.36
CA GLY A 91 13.16 1.81 -12.55
C GLY A 91 12.13 2.21 -11.49
N LYS A 92 10.84 2.16 -11.87
CA LYS A 92 9.68 2.36 -10.97
C LYS A 92 9.26 1.08 -10.24
N GLY A 93 10.14 0.08 -10.20
CA GLY A 93 9.85 -1.28 -9.74
C GLY A 93 9.86 -1.47 -8.23
N ASN A 94 10.45 -0.53 -7.47
CA ASN A 94 10.69 -0.70 -6.04
C ASN A 94 9.41 -0.61 -5.19
N ALA A 95 9.40 -1.29 -4.04
CA ALA A 95 8.24 -1.42 -3.16
C ALA A 95 7.73 -0.05 -2.68
N PHE A 96 8.63 0.85 -2.26
CA PHE A 96 8.26 2.20 -1.81
C PHE A 96 7.57 3.02 -2.90
N TYR A 97 8.01 2.88 -4.15
CA TYR A 97 7.38 3.55 -5.29
C TYR A 97 5.96 3.02 -5.53
N LYS A 98 5.78 1.70 -5.48
CA LYS A 98 4.52 1.01 -5.76
C LYS A 98 3.48 1.08 -4.62
N ALA A 99 3.91 1.30 -3.38
CA ALA A 99 3.03 1.32 -2.21
C ALA A 99 1.82 2.25 -2.37
N HIS A 100 2.04 3.45 -2.93
CA HIS A 100 0.99 4.40 -3.26
C HIS A 100 1.28 5.12 -4.58
N SER A 101 0.26 5.19 -5.43
CA SER A 101 0.26 6.02 -6.63
C SER A 101 0.20 7.49 -6.24
N TYR A 102 1.14 8.29 -6.77
CA TYR A 102 1.13 9.74 -6.62
C TYR A 102 1.66 10.37 -7.92
N PRO A 103 1.01 11.42 -8.46
CA PRO A 103 1.50 12.11 -9.64
C PRO A 103 2.94 12.59 -9.46
N THR A 104 3.75 12.53 -10.52
CA THR A 104 5.14 13.02 -10.53
C THR A 104 6.05 12.46 -9.44
N LYS A 105 5.69 11.33 -8.81
CA LYS A 105 6.53 10.64 -7.81
C LYS A 105 7.89 10.28 -8.41
N VAL A 106 8.97 10.68 -7.73
CA VAL A 106 10.34 10.34 -8.10
C VAL A 106 10.81 9.15 -7.25
N PRO A 107 11.37 8.08 -7.83
CA PRO A 107 11.91 6.97 -7.05
C PRO A 107 13.05 7.41 -6.12
N HIS A 108 13.02 7.00 -4.85
CA HIS A 108 14.08 7.31 -3.88
C HIS A 108 15.50 6.92 -4.35
N PRO A 109 15.74 5.85 -5.14
CA PRO A 109 17.08 5.53 -5.61
C PRO A 109 17.71 6.64 -6.46
N ALA A 110 16.89 7.42 -7.19
CA ALA A 110 17.41 8.57 -7.91
C ALA A 110 17.84 9.68 -6.95
N ILE A 111 17.01 9.97 -5.94
CA ILE A 111 17.27 11.02 -4.95
C ILE A 111 18.51 10.70 -4.12
N MET A 112 18.73 9.42 -3.77
CA MET A 112 19.88 8.97 -2.99
C MET A 112 21.21 9.43 -3.58
N ARG A 113 21.38 9.45 -4.90
CA ARG A 113 22.62 9.88 -5.56
C ARG A 113 22.93 11.35 -5.27
N PHE A 114 21.92 12.22 -5.31
CA PHE A 114 22.08 13.62 -4.94
C PHE A 114 22.39 13.77 -3.45
N LEU A 115 21.73 13.00 -2.59
CA LEU A 115 22.01 13.03 -1.15
C LEU A 115 23.44 12.58 -0.85
N LEU A 116 23.90 11.48 -1.44
CA LEU A 116 25.24 10.94 -1.22
C LEU A 116 26.33 11.88 -1.75
N HIS A 117 26.04 12.62 -2.83
CA HIS A 117 26.95 13.59 -3.41
C HIS A 117 27.06 14.88 -2.57
N TYR A 118 25.93 15.44 -2.12
CA TYR A 118 25.91 16.77 -1.48
C TYR A 118 25.87 16.75 0.06
N THR A 119 25.68 15.58 0.68
CA THR A 119 25.45 15.48 2.13
C THR A 119 26.24 14.35 2.78
N LYS A 120 26.52 14.51 4.07
CA LYS A 120 27.12 13.47 4.93
C LYS A 120 26.06 12.86 5.85
N PRO A 121 26.31 11.67 6.41
CA PRO A 121 25.47 11.12 7.47
C PRO A 121 25.22 12.13 8.59
N GLY A 122 23.96 12.26 9.01
CA GLY A 122 23.52 13.21 10.04
C GLY A 122 23.14 14.60 9.52
N ASP A 123 23.47 14.98 8.28
CA ASP A 123 23.00 16.24 7.71
C ASP A 123 21.47 16.32 7.68
N VAL A 124 20.95 17.56 7.64
CA VAL A 124 19.51 17.84 7.50
C VAL A 124 19.21 18.25 6.06
N VAL A 125 18.26 17.57 5.44
CA VAL A 125 17.78 17.83 4.08
C VAL A 125 16.39 18.44 4.17
N LEU A 126 16.20 19.62 3.57
CA LEU A 126 14.88 20.22 3.43
C LEU A 126 14.31 19.88 2.05
N ASP A 127 13.11 19.32 2.03
CA ASP A 127 12.28 19.20 0.84
C ASP A 127 10.95 19.93 1.09
N GLY A 128 10.84 21.15 0.59
CA GLY A 128 9.64 21.99 0.76
C GLY A 128 8.47 21.62 -0.16
N PHE A 129 8.66 20.69 -1.10
CA PHE A 129 7.67 20.21 -2.06
C PHE A 129 7.68 18.68 -2.12
N SER A 130 7.60 18.08 -0.94
CA SER A 130 7.95 16.68 -0.74
C SER A 130 6.97 15.70 -1.40
N GLY A 131 5.74 16.13 -1.71
CA GLY A 131 4.72 15.28 -2.32
C GLY A 131 4.52 14.00 -1.51
N SER A 132 4.86 12.85 -2.11
CA SER A 132 4.81 11.54 -1.43
C SER A 132 5.92 11.25 -0.42
N GLY A 133 6.85 12.20 -0.18
CA GLY A 133 7.90 12.08 0.84
C GLY A 133 9.09 11.20 0.47
N MET A 134 9.38 11.00 -0.83
CA MET A 134 10.45 10.10 -1.26
C MET A 134 11.85 10.60 -0.89
N THR A 135 12.03 11.90 -0.65
CA THR A 135 13.30 12.45 -0.13
C THR A 135 13.60 11.95 1.28
N GLY A 136 12.58 11.84 2.14
CA GLY A 136 12.77 11.26 3.47
C GLY A 136 13.11 9.76 3.38
N VAL A 137 12.46 9.02 2.48
CA VAL A 137 12.77 7.61 2.25
C VAL A 137 14.22 7.48 1.76
N ALA A 138 14.65 8.30 0.81
CA ALA A 138 16.03 8.32 0.33
C ALA A 138 17.02 8.60 1.46
N ALA A 139 16.75 9.60 2.30
CA ALA A 139 17.58 9.97 3.45
C ALA A 139 17.74 8.83 4.45
N GLN A 140 16.65 8.08 4.72
CA GLN A 140 16.67 6.90 5.61
C GLN A 140 17.39 5.70 4.96
N VAL A 141 17.07 5.39 3.70
CA VAL A 141 17.64 4.23 2.98
C VAL A 141 19.14 4.37 2.75
N CYS A 142 19.70 5.58 2.74
CA CYS A 142 21.16 5.78 2.76
C CYS A 142 21.86 5.11 3.95
N ALA A 143 21.16 4.81 5.06
CA ALA A 143 21.73 4.09 6.20
C ALA A 143 21.86 2.58 5.96
N ASN A 144 20.92 2.00 5.22
CA ASN A 144 20.84 0.56 4.98
C ASN A 144 20.23 0.28 3.59
N PRO A 145 20.98 0.56 2.51
CA PRO A 145 20.49 0.35 1.16
C PRO A 145 20.40 -1.15 0.82
N PRO A 146 19.48 -1.57 -0.06
CA PRO A 146 19.52 -2.91 -0.64
C PRO A 146 20.90 -3.19 -1.29
N PRO A 147 21.46 -4.41 -1.15
CA PRO A 147 22.81 -4.71 -1.64
C PRO A 147 23.04 -4.39 -3.12
N GLU A 148 22.05 -4.68 -3.99
CA GLU A 148 22.13 -4.40 -5.43
C GLU A 148 22.19 -2.90 -5.71
N LEU A 149 21.32 -2.10 -5.06
CA LEU A 149 21.32 -0.65 -5.20
C LEU A 149 22.61 -0.02 -4.67
N LYS A 150 23.15 -0.56 -3.58
CA LYS A 150 24.42 -0.13 -3.02
C LYS A 150 25.55 -0.30 -4.04
N ALA A 151 25.66 -1.50 -4.62
CA ALA A 151 26.68 -1.81 -5.61
C ALA A 151 26.55 -0.96 -6.89
N GLU A 152 25.32 -0.70 -7.34
CA GLU A 152 25.02 0.18 -8.48
C GLU A 152 25.54 1.61 -8.22
N ILE A 153 25.18 2.20 -7.09
CA ILE A 153 25.58 3.57 -6.73
C ILE A 153 27.10 3.66 -6.52
N GLU A 154 27.72 2.66 -5.89
CA GLU A 154 29.17 2.62 -5.70
C GLU A 154 29.94 2.49 -7.02
N ALA A 155 29.39 1.76 -7.99
CA ALA A 155 29.96 1.66 -9.34
C ALA A 155 29.85 2.99 -10.12
N GLU A 156 28.79 3.75 -9.90
CA GLU A 156 28.56 5.04 -10.56
C GLU A 156 29.39 6.18 -9.96
N LEU A 157 29.40 6.29 -8.62
CA LEU A 157 30.01 7.42 -7.91
C LEU A 157 31.45 7.13 -7.46
N GLY A 158 31.84 5.85 -7.40
CA GLY A 158 33.10 5.39 -6.84
C GLY A 158 32.98 5.15 -5.34
N VAL A 159 33.40 3.96 -4.89
CA VAL A 159 33.29 3.51 -3.48
C VAL A 159 33.88 4.53 -2.49
N ASP A 160 35.02 5.12 -2.82
CA ASP A 160 35.72 6.08 -1.95
C ASP A 160 35.01 7.45 -1.86
N ASN A 161 34.07 7.73 -2.76
CA ASN A 161 33.31 8.99 -2.81
C ASN A 161 31.95 8.89 -2.13
N VAL A 162 31.56 7.71 -1.63
CA VAL A 162 30.22 7.47 -1.07
C VAL A 162 30.30 7.23 0.43
N GLU A 163 29.77 8.18 1.20
CA GLU A 163 29.61 8.03 2.65
C GLU A 163 28.17 7.56 2.99
N TRP A 164 28.02 6.27 3.25
CA TRP A 164 26.75 5.66 3.64
C TRP A 164 26.38 6.02 5.09
N GLY A 165 25.08 6.25 5.31
CA GLY A 165 24.53 6.63 6.63
C GLY A 165 23.21 7.39 6.50
N ALA A 166 22.44 7.44 7.58
CA ALA A 166 21.16 8.15 7.60
C ALA A 166 21.37 9.66 7.44
N ARG A 167 20.51 10.30 6.64
CA ARG A 167 20.31 11.76 6.68
C ARG A 167 18.99 12.04 7.39
N ARG A 168 18.86 13.25 7.93
CA ARG A 168 17.61 13.73 8.53
C ARG A 168 16.85 14.51 7.47
N ALA A 169 15.53 14.42 7.44
CA ALA A 169 14.72 15.11 6.45
C ALA A 169 13.63 15.96 7.11
N ILE A 170 13.46 17.19 6.64
CA ILE A 170 12.28 18.02 6.86
C ILE A 170 11.47 17.98 5.58
N LEU A 171 10.26 17.45 5.65
CA LEU A 171 9.36 17.30 4.50
C LEU A 171 8.19 18.28 4.66
N GLY A 172 8.16 19.27 3.78
CA GLY A 172 7.06 20.23 3.66
C GLY A 172 6.15 19.86 2.49
N GLU A 173 4.84 20.02 2.69
CA GLU A 173 3.84 19.83 1.65
C GLU A 173 2.56 20.58 2.04
N LEU A 174 1.92 21.24 1.08
CA LEU A 174 0.68 21.99 1.30
C LEU A 174 -0.55 21.09 1.20
N GLY A 175 -0.51 20.06 0.35
CA GLY A 175 -1.61 19.13 0.15
C GLY A 175 -1.78 18.14 1.32
N PRO A 176 -2.92 18.13 2.04
CA PRO A 176 -3.12 17.23 3.18
C PRO A 176 -2.98 15.74 2.83
N SER A 177 -3.45 15.33 1.64
CA SER A 177 -3.31 13.95 1.18
C SER A 177 -1.86 13.58 0.90
N ALA A 178 -1.06 14.52 0.38
CA ALA A 178 0.33 14.28 0.06
C ALA A 178 1.19 14.24 1.33
N SER A 179 0.98 15.18 2.25
CA SER A 179 1.63 15.16 3.56
C SER A 179 1.29 13.92 4.39
N PHE A 180 0.03 13.45 4.33
CA PHE A 180 -0.38 12.18 4.94
C PHE A 180 0.35 10.97 4.33
N ILE A 181 0.45 10.89 2.99
CA ILE A 181 1.24 9.84 2.32
C ILE A 181 2.71 9.92 2.75
N ALA A 182 3.30 11.12 2.75
CA ALA A 182 4.68 11.31 3.16
C ALA A 182 4.92 10.86 4.60
N ALA A 183 4.00 11.18 5.52
CA ALA A 183 4.04 10.73 6.90
C ALA A 183 3.97 9.20 6.98
N GLY A 184 3.00 8.56 6.31
CA GLY A 184 2.89 7.09 6.29
C GLY A 184 4.10 6.37 5.69
N MET A 185 4.82 7.01 4.77
CA MET A 185 6.04 6.46 4.15
C MET A 185 7.31 6.63 5.00
N ASN A 186 7.32 7.57 5.95
CA ASN A 186 8.53 8.00 6.66
C ASN A 186 8.48 7.85 8.17
N LEU A 187 7.29 7.80 8.77
CA LEU A 187 7.12 7.60 10.21
C LEU A 187 7.38 6.14 10.57
N PRO A 188 7.90 5.88 11.79
CA PRO A 188 8.08 4.52 12.27
C PRO A 188 6.74 3.80 12.34
N VAL A 189 6.77 2.52 12.01
CA VAL A 189 5.65 1.60 12.22
C VAL A 189 6.05 0.63 13.33
N ASP A 190 5.17 0.48 14.31
CA ASP A 190 5.27 -0.60 15.29
C ASP A 190 4.84 -1.90 14.61
N GLY A 191 5.83 -2.72 14.24
CA GLY A 191 5.61 -3.97 13.53
C GLY A 191 4.80 -4.99 14.34
N ASP A 192 4.99 -5.05 15.65
CA ASP A 192 4.28 -5.98 16.53
C ASP A 192 2.82 -5.55 16.67
N ARG A 193 2.57 -4.27 16.94
CA ARG A 193 1.21 -3.72 16.99
C ARG A 193 0.50 -3.83 15.64
N PHE A 194 1.22 -3.65 14.53
CA PHE A 194 0.66 -3.86 13.19
C PHE A 194 0.24 -5.31 12.97
N ASP A 195 1.07 -6.28 13.36
CA ASP A 195 0.76 -7.71 13.26
C ASP A 195 -0.44 -8.09 14.15
N GLU A 196 -0.46 -7.63 15.40
CA GLU A 196 -1.60 -7.80 16.32
C GLU A 196 -2.90 -7.24 15.74
N ALA A 197 -2.89 -6.00 15.27
CA ALA A 197 -4.06 -5.34 14.68
C ALA A 197 -4.53 -6.04 13.40
N SER A 198 -3.59 -6.51 12.57
CA SER A 198 -3.88 -7.24 11.33
C SER A 198 -4.53 -8.59 11.63
N LYS A 199 -4.01 -9.34 12.60
CA LYS A 199 -4.60 -10.62 13.04
C LYS A 199 -6.00 -10.42 13.61
N ALA A 200 -6.18 -9.44 14.48
CA ALA A 200 -7.49 -9.12 15.05
C ALA A 200 -8.52 -8.74 13.98
N LEU A 201 -8.10 -8.00 12.94
CA LEU A 201 -8.95 -7.67 11.80
C LEU A 201 -9.35 -8.91 11.00
N LEU A 202 -8.40 -9.79 10.69
CA LEU A 202 -8.66 -11.03 9.96
C LEU A 202 -9.54 -12.00 10.74
N GLU A 203 -9.33 -12.13 12.05
CA GLU A 203 -10.17 -12.96 12.92
C GLU A 203 -11.61 -12.45 12.98
N ARG A 204 -11.79 -11.12 13.03
CA ARG A 204 -13.13 -10.50 12.93
C ARG A 204 -13.79 -10.81 11.59
N PHE A 205 -13.05 -10.67 10.49
CA PHE A 205 -13.55 -10.99 9.16
C PHE A 205 -13.96 -12.46 9.05
N GLU A 206 -13.11 -13.39 9.52
CA GLU A 206 -13.39 -14.83 9.51
C GLU A 206 -14.61 -15.17 10.37
N THR A 207 -14.74 -14.54 11.54
CA THR A 207 -15.89 -14.74 12.43
C THR A 207 -17.19 -14.25 11.78
N GLU A 208 -17.17 -13.11 11.10
CA GLU A 208 -18.36 -12.49 10.52
C GLU A 208 -18.76 -13.10 9.17
N TYR A 209 -17.77 -13.45 8.36
CA TYR A 209 -17.95 -13.75 6.93
C TYR A 209 -17.30 -15.06 6.48
N GLY A 210 -16.54 -15.76 7.34
CA GLY A 210 -15.87 -17.01 6.99
C GLY A 210 -16.82 -18.09 6.48
N TRP A 211 -18.07 -18.12 7.00
CA TRP A 211 -19.11 -19.04 6.54
C TRP A 211 -19.43 -18.92 5.04
N MET A 212 -19.22 -17.75 4.41
CA MET A 212 -19.45 -17.56 2.98
C MET A 212 -18.42 -18.28 2.11
N TYR A 213 -17.28 -18.65 2.68
CA TYR A 213 -16.17 -19.30 2.01
C TYR A 213 -16.07 -20.79 2.37
N LYS A 214 -17.14 -21.37 2.92
CA LYS A 214 -17.21 -22.78 3.29
C LYS A 214 -18.24 -23.53 2.47
N THR A 215 -17.99 -24.81 2.23
CA THR A 215 -18.91 -25.73 1.55
C THR A 215 -18.91 -27.10 2.24
N THR A 216 -19.93 -27.91 1.97
CA THR A 216 -20.00 -29.28 2.46
C THR A 216 -19.49 -30.24 1.40
N VAL A 217 -18.44 -30.98 1.72
CA VAL A 217 -17.87 -32.03 0.88
C VAL A 217 -18.25 -33.39 1.46
N THR A 218 -18.54 -34.37 0.60
CA THR A 218 -18.74 -35.77 1.02
C THR A 218 -17.56 -36.61 0.55
N ASP A 219 -16.79 -37.14 1.48
CA ASP A 219 -15.74 -38.14 1.20
C ASP A 219 -16.07 -39.45 1.92
N GLN A 220 -15.96 -40.57 1.21
CA GLN A 220 -16.30 -41.92 1.73
C GLN A 220 -17.68 -42.01 2.41
N GLY A 221 -18.66 -41.26 1.89
CA GLY A 221 -20.03 -41.23 2.43
C GLY A 221 -20.19 -40.42 3.73
N ARG A 222 -19.17 -39.65 4.14
CA ARG A 222 -19.22 -38.78 5.32
C ARG A 222 -19.15 -37.31 4.90
N PRO A 223 -20.15 -36.49 5.26
CA PRO A 223 -20.09 -35.05 5.00
C PRO A 223 -19.16 -34.36 6.01
N PHE A 224 -18.38 -33.40 5.53
CA PHE A 224 -17.59 -32.48 6.36
C PHE A 224 -17.54 -31.10 5.71
N GLU A 225 -17.28 -30.08 6.51
CA GLU A 225 -17.13 -28.70 6.05
C GLU A 225 -15.70 -28.46 5.57
N ALA A 226 -15.55 -27.78 4.43
CA ALA A 226 -14.26 -27.45 3.83
C ALA A 226 -14.26 -26.01 3.30
N ASP A 227 -13.07 -25.43 3.21
CA ASP A 227 -12.88 -24.10 2.65
C ASP A 227 -12.92 -24.14 1.11
N ILE A 228 -13.54 -23.13 0.50
CA ILE A 228 -13.62 -22.95 -0.94
C ILE A 228 -12.35 -22.23 -1.40
N ASP A 229 -11.48 -22.93 -2.14
CA ASP A 229 -10.31 -22.31 -2.78
C ASP A 229 -10.70 -21.52 -4.04
N TYR A 230 -11.51 -22.14 -4.90
CA TYR A 230 -12.11 -21.49 -6.08
C TYR A 230 -13.43 -22.16 -6.46
N THR A 231 -14.20 -21.50 -7.33
CA THR A 231 -15.46 -22.03 -7.87
C THR A 231 -15.43 -21.95 -9.40
N ILE A 232 -15.71 -23.07 -10.06
CA ILE A 232 -15.89 -23.11 -11.51
C ILE A 232 -17.36 -22.80 -11.80
N TRP A 233 -17.60 -21.93 -12.78
CA TRP A 233 -18.95 -21.54 -13.19
C TRP A 233 -19.20 -22.01 -14.62
N SER A 234 -20.25 -22.82 -14.81
CA SER A 234 -20.75 -23.21 -16.12
C SER A 234 -21.84 -22.25 -16.59
N GLN A 235 -21.77 -21.83 -17.85
CA GLN A 235 -22.90 -21.18 -18.51
C GLN A 235 -24.06 -22.18 -18.65
N VAL A 236 -25.26 -21.67 -18.44
CA VAL A 236 -26.52 -22.40 -18.61
C VAL A 236 -27.15 -21.96 -19.92
N PHE A 237 -27.56 -22.93 -20.73
CA PHE A 237 -28.19 -22.72 -22.02
C PHE A 237 -29.61 -23.28 -22.04
N THR A 238 -30.34 -22.94 -23.09
CA THR A 238 -31.65 -23.49 -23.42
C THR A 238 -31.52 -24.44 -24.60
N CYS A 239 -32.05 -25.65 -24.45
CA CYS A 239 -32.13 -26.63 -25.53
C CYS A 239 -33.16 -26.17 -26.58
N PRO A 240 -32.79 -26.01 -27.87
CA PRO A 240 -33.71 -25.53 -28.91
C PRO A 240 -34.83 -26.54 -29.25
N HIS A 241 -34.68 -27.81 -28.86
CA HIS A 241 -35.67 -28.86 -29.17
C HIS A 241 -36.78 -28.99 -28.13
N CYS A 242 -36.46 -28.83 -26.84
CA CYS A 242 -37.42 -29.06 -25.76
C CYS A 242 -37.56 -27.87 -24.79
N GLY A 243 -36.80 -26.79 -24.99
CA GLY A 243 -36.75 -25.64 -24.06
C GLY A 243 -36.13 -25.98 -22.69
N GLY A 244 -35.59 -27.19 -22.54
CA GLY A 244 -34.97 -27.67 -21.31
C GLY A 244 -33.67 -26.94 -21.01
N GLU A 245 -33.30 -26.92 -19.74
CA GLU A 245 -32.04 -26.34 -19.31
C GLU A 245 -30.85 -27.25 -19.66
N VAL A 246 -29.74 -26.65 -20.10
CA VAL A 246 -28.49 -27.34 -20.42
C VAL A 246 -27.35 -26.65 -19.69
N VAL A 247 -26.90 -27.24 -18.58
CA VAL A 247 -25.65 -26.85 -17.91
C VAL A 247 -24.49 -27.38 -18.75
N PHE A 248 -23.74 -26.49 -19.39
CA PHE A 248 -22.76 -26.89 -20.41
C PHE A 248 -21.69 -27.85 -19.86
N TYR A 249 -21.17 -27.58 -18.66
CA TYR A 249 -20.16 -28.42 -18.03
C TYR A 249 -20.64 -29.87 -17.84
N ASP A 250 -21.86 -30.06 -17.32
CA ASP A 250 -22.43 -31.38 -17.03
C ASP A 250 -22.56 -32.29 -18.27
N VAL A 251 -22.82 -31.70 -19.45
CA VAL A 251 -23.09 -32.46 -20.67
C VAL A 251 -21.89 -32.53 -21.62
N ALA A 252 -21.03 -31.51 -21.62
CA ALA A 252 -19.97 -31.36 -22.60
C ALA A 252 -18.58 -31.65 -22.04
N VAL A 253 -18.34 -31.51 -20.72
CA VAL A 253 -17.01 -31.71 -20.13
C VAL A 253 -16.87 -33.13 -19.60
N ASN A 254 -15.80 -33.82 -19.98
CA ASN A 254 -15.44 -35.10 -19.38
C ASN A 254 -14.69 -34.85 -18.05
N PRO A 255 -15.21 -35.30 -16.90
CA PRO A 255 -14.60 -35.02 -15.59
C PRO A 255 -13.27 -35.75 -15.36
N GLU A 256 -13.00 -36.84 -16.07
CA GLU A 256 -11.76 -37.61 -15.92
C GLU A 256 -10.61 -37.02 -16.76
N THR A 257 -10.93 -36.51 -17.95
CA THR A 257 -9.93 -36.04 -18.92
C THR A 257 -9.87 -34.53 -19.07
N GLY A 258 -10.91 -33.81 -18.63
CA GLY A 258 -11.08 -32.37 -18.86
C GLY A 258 -11.43 -31.99 -20.31
N GLU A 259 -11.60 -32.98 -21.19
CA GLU A 259 -11.91 -32.73 -22.60
C GLU A 259 -13.34 -32.23 -22.77
N VAL A 260 -13.52 -31.26 -23.67
CA VAL A 260 -14.83 -30.73 -24.06
C VAL A 260 -15.29 -31.40 -25.35
N LYS A 261 -16.44 -32.07 -25.30
CA LYS A 261 -17.05 -32.72 -26.47
C LYS A 261 -17.65 -31.68 -27.43
N ASP A 262 -17.46 -31.91 -28.72
CA ASP A 262 -18.07 -31.09 -29.77
C ASP A 262 -19.60 -31.30 -29.86
N ASP A 263 -20.04 -32.54 -29.63
CA ASP A 263 -21.44 -32.94 -29.56
C ASP A 263 -21.79 -33.66 -28.25
N PHE A 264 -23.00 -33.42 -27.75
CA PHE A 264 -23.48 -33.97 -26.49
C PHE A 264 -25.01 -34.11 -26.48
N PRO A 265 -25.57 -35.12 -25.79
CA PRO A 265 -27.01 -35.30 -25.72
C PRO A 265 -27.64 -34.30 -24.73
N CYS A 266 -28.83 -33.79 -25.05
CA CYS A 266 -29.65 -33.09 -24.09
C CYS A 266 -30.09 -34.03 -22.96
N ALA A 267 -29.82 -33.67 -21.70
CA ALA A 267 -30.25 -34.46 -20.54
C ALA A 267 -31.78 -34.60 -20.42
N SER A 268 -32.56 -33.69 -21.00
CA SER A 268 -34.03 -33.72 -20.91
C SER A 268 -34.72 -34.50 -22.03
N CYS A 269 -34.26 -34.40 -23.28
CA CYS A 269 -34.95 -34.98 -24.44
C CYS A 269 -34.07 -35.91 -25.31
N GLY A 270 -32.77 -36.02 -25.00
CA GLY A 270 -31.83 -36.86 -25.74
C GLY A 270 -31.41 -36.34 -27.12
N ALA A 271 -31.88 -35.17 -27.55
CA ALA A 271 -31.45 -34.57 -28.82
C ALA A 271 -29.92 -34.33 -28.83
N SER A 272 -29.27 -34.59 -29.96
CA SER A 272 -27.83 -34.32 -30.13
C SER A 272 -27.62 -32.82 -30.33
N LEU A 273 -26.86 -32.20 -29.42
CA LEU A 273 -26.59 -30.77 -29.39
C LEU A 273 -25.13 -30.48 -29.70
N THR A 274 -24.84 -29.26 -30.13
CA THR A 274 -23.50 -28.67 -30.17
C THR A 274 -23.55 -27.29 -29.54
N LYS A 275 -22.42 -26.74 -29.11
CA LYS A 275 -22.40 -25.40 -28.49
C LYS A 275 -22.99 -24.30 -29.39
N LYS A 276 -22.89 -24.43 -30.72
CA LYS A 276 -23.35 -23.42 -31.68
C LYS A 276 -24.87 -23.32 -31.81
N VAL A 277 -25.60 -24.39 -31.48
CA VAL A 277 -27.07 -24.43 -31.62
C VAL A 277 -27.79 -24.16 -30.31
N LEU A 278 -27.05 -23.97 -29.22
CA LEU A 278 -27.60 -23.63 -27.92
C LEU A 278 -27.95 -22.14 -27.85
N GLU A 279 -29.09 -21.84 -27.24
CA GLU A 279 -29.49 -20.47 -26.95
C GLU A 279 -29.04 -20.07 -25.55
N GLU A 280 -28.47 -18.87 -25.39
CA GLU A 280 -28.05 -18.38 -24.09
C GLU A 280 -29.26 -18.19 -23.17
N ARG A 281 -29.19 -18.80 -21.98
CA ARG A 281 -30.20 -18.56 -20.96
C ARG A 281 -29.81 -17.33 -20.16
N ARG A 282 -30.73 -16.40 -19.97
CA ARG A 282 -30.53 -15.17 -19.20
C ARG A 282 -31.50 -15.09 -18.04
N ARG A 283 -31.06 -14.48 -16.94
CA ARG A 283 -31.90 -14.13 -15.80
C ARG A 283 -31.81 -12.65 -15.50
N THR A 284 -32.96 -12.07 -15.24
CA THR A 284 -33.09 -10.72 -14.70
C THR A 284 -32.91 -10.79 -13.19
N ILE A 285 -31.87 -10.13 -12.68
CA ILE A 285 -31.62 -10.04 -11.23
C ILE A 285 -31.52 -8.57 -10.81
N PRO A 286 -32.08 -8.19 -9.65
CA PRO A 286 -31.89 -6.85 -9.10
C PRO A 286 -30.45 -6.65 -8.63
N THR A 287 -29.92 -5.44 -8.74
CA THR A 287 -28.64 -5.07 -8.13
C THR A 287 -28.75 -5.08 -6.61
N LEU A 288 -27.67 -5.47 -5.94
CA LEU A 288 -27.55 -5.39 -4.47
C LEU A 288 -27.68 -3.95 -3.95
N VAL A 289 -27.31 -2.96 -4.78
CA VAL A 289 -27.40 -1.54 -4.47
C VAL A 289 -28.35 -0.88 -5.47
N GLY A 290 -29.45 -0.31 -4.99
CA GLY A 290 -30.41 0.44 -5.80
C GLY A 290 -31.59 -0.36 -6.35
N GLY A 291 -31.50 -1.70 -6.44
CA GLY A 291 -32.60 -2.57 -6.89
C GLY A 291 -32.88 -2.55 -8.40
N ASP A 292 -32.00 -1.92 -9.18
CA ASP A 292 -32.11 -1.87 -10.64
C ASP A 292 -32.01 -3.29 -11.24
N LEU A 293 -32.84 -3.57 -12.23
CA LEU A 293 -32.87 -4.89 -12.88
C LEU A 293 -31.75 -4.99 -13.93
N ASN A 294 -30.95 -6.06 -13.84
CA ASN A 294 -29.91 -6.39 -14.81
C ASN A 294 -30.10 -7.78 -15.40
N ASP A 295 -30.03 -7.87 -16.73
CA ASP A 295 -30.09 -9.14 -17.46
C ASP A 295 -28.69 -9.76 -17.62
N LYS A 296 -28.43 -10.80 -16.83
CA LYS A 296 -27.16 -11.54 -16.86
C LYS A 296 -27.34 -12.92 -17.48
N LEU A 297 -26.26 -13.45 -18.04
CA LEU A 297 -26.18 -14.86 -18.41
C LEU A 297 -26.42 -15.72 -17.17
N GLU A 298 -27.23 -16.75 -17.31
CA GLU A 298 -27.43 -17.72 -16.25
C GLU A 298 -26.18 -18.60 -16.14
N MET A 299 -25.62 -18.66 -14.94
CA MET A 299 -24.42 -19.44 -14.61
C MET A 299 -24.75 -20.37 -13.44
N ARG A 300 -24.12 -21.54 -13.39
CA ARG A 300 -24.25 -22.51 -12.31
C ARG A 300 -22.87 -22.94 -11.81
N PRO A 301 -22.62 -23.00 -10.49
CA PRO A 301 -21.39 -23.56 -9.97
C PRO A 301 -21.35 -25.06 -10.26
N VAL A 302 -20.18 -25.57 -10.66
CA VAL A 302 -19.92 -26.97 -11.05
C VAL A 302 -18.63 -27.49 -10.45
#